data_AF-X0QGF8-F1
#
_entry.id   AF-X0QGF8-F1
#
_cell.length_a   1.000
_cell.length_b   1.000
_cell.length_c   1.000
_cell.angle_alpha   90.00
_cell.angle_beta   90.00
_cell.angle_gamma   90.00
#
_symmetry.space_group_name_H-M   'P 1'
#
loop_
_entity.id
_entity.type
_entity.pdbx_description
1 polymer ?
#
loop_
_entity_poly.entity_id
_entity_poly.type
_entity_poly.pdbx_seq_one_letter_code
_entity_poly.pdbx_strand_id
1 'polypeptide(L)'
;MQYTPDQEKAIKDRPAGNVLVSASAGSGKTRVLVDRIIDMVKNQGINIDQLLVVTFTNAAAKEMRERLRSSLQSEFAKATSADSRKHLLTQIRKVAVADITTMDAYCQKLVARYYYILGIDPNFRVLSDNTEIQLLKEQVWDNVREDLYGEDKDHSFADLTENFSNDRSDDGLTDVVFQMDAFANVNEDPDKWLNDAASFYKIGQEG
;
A
#
# COMPACT_ATOMS: atom_id res chain seq x y z
N MET A 1 25.19 22.08 -11.46
CA MET A 1 25.70 20.78 -10.97
C MET A 1 25.47 19.75 -12.05
N GLN A 2 26.47 18.91 -12.27
CA GLN A 2 26.48 17.88 -13.30
C GLN A 2 25.97 16.55 -12.70
N TYR A 3 25.14 15.82 -13.44
CA TYR A 3 24.68 14.48 -13.04
C TYR A 3 25.79 13.45 -13.29
N THR A 4 25.81 12.37 -12.52
CA THR A 4 26.64 11.22 -12.88
C THR A 4 26.04 10.50 -14.10
N PRO A 5 26.82 9.70 -14.86
CA PRO A 5 26.29 8.92 -15.98
C PRO A 5 25.08 8.05 -15.59
N ASP A 6 25.12 7.42 -14.42
CA ASP A 6 24.01 6.59 -13.92
C ASP A 6 22.76 7.42 -13.59
N GLN A 7 22.93 8.62 -13.05
CA GLN A 7 21.81 9.55 -12.79
C GLN A 7 21.20 10.06 -14.08
N GLU A 8 22.03 10.43 -15.07
CA GLU A 8 21.54 10.82 -16.39
C GLU A 8 20.76 9.69 -17.06
N LYS A 9 21.29 8.47 -16.98
CA LYS A 9 20.63 7.27 -17.45
C LYS A 9 19.28 7.08 -16.76
N ALA A 10 19.24 7.17 -15.43
CA ALA A 10 18.00 7.06 -14.66
C ALA A 10 16.99 8.18 -15.00
N ILE A 11 17.43 9.36 -15.42
CA ILE A 11 16.55 10.47 -15.81
C ILE A 11 16.03 10.27 -17.24
N LYS A 12 16.90 9.96 -18.20
CA LYS A 12 16.62 10.02 -19.63
C LYS A 12 16.21 8.66 -20.23
N ASP A 13 16.75 7.55 -19.75
CA ASP A 13 16.49 6.24 -20.36
C ASP A 13 15.07 5.74 -20.09
N ARG A 14 14.45 5.19 -21.14
CA ARG A 14 13.12 4.57 -21.11
C ARG A 14 13.16 3.23 -21.84
N PRO A 15 13.75 2.19 -21.23
CA PRO A 15 13.68 0.85 -21.80
C PRO A 15 12.22 0.38 -21.82
N ALA A 16 11.89 -0.52 -22.74
CA ALA A 16 10.61 -1.23 -22.69
C ALA A 16 10.56 -2.07 -21.41
N GLY A 17 9.59 -1.79 -20.53
CA GLY A 17 9.39 -2.52 -19.27
C GLY A 17 9.85 -1.76 -18.02
N ASN A 18 10.16 -2.52 -16.97
CA ASN A 18 10.41 -2.00 -15.63
C ASN A 18 11.86 -1.55 -15.46
N VAL A 19 12.06 -0.46 -14.71
CA VAL A 19 13.39 0.06 -14.35
C VAL A 19 13.56 0.03 -12.84
N LEU A 20 14.60 -0.68 -12.39
CA LEU A 20 15.03 -0.67 -10.99
C LEU A 20 16.27 0.22 -10.85
N VAL A 21 16.19 1.25 -10.01
CA VAL A 21 17.32 2.14 -9.69
C VAL A 21 17.77 1.85 -8.27
N SER A 22 18.90 1.15 -8.12
CA SER A 22 19.55 0.93 -6.83
C SER A 22 20.46 2.11 -6.49
N ALA A 23 20.30 2.67 -5.29
CA ALA A 23 21.00 3.89 -4.93
C ALA A 23 21.16 4.05 -3.41
N SER A 24 22.41 4.25 -2.96
CA SER A 24 22.77 4.44 -1.54
C SER A 24 22.15 5.69 -0.93
N ALA A 25 22.14 5.81 0.41
CA ALA A 25 21.74 7.06 1.08
C ALA A 25 22.59 8.24 0.56
N GLY A 26 22.00 9.44 0.45
CA GLY A 26 22.71 10.64 -0.03
C GLY A 26 22.98 10.74 -1.54
N SER A 27 22.72 9.69 -2.33
CA SER A 27 22.94 9.67 -3.80
C SER A 27 22.00 10.54 -4.64
N GLY A 28 21.10 11.30 -4.00
CA GLY A 28 20.16 12.17 -4.70
C GLY A 28 18.96 11.47 -5.34
N LYS A 29 18.59 10.26 -4.89
CA LYS A 29 17.43 9.48 -5.39
C LYS A 29 16.18 10.32 -5.68
N THR A 30 15.74 11.11 -4.69
CA THR A 30 14.55 11.95 -4.82
C THR A 30 14.70 12.99 -5.91
N ARG A 31 15.89 13.59 -6.03
CA ARG A 31 16.19 14.56 -7.09
C ARG A 31 16.15 13.89 -8.47
N VAL A 32 16.81 12.74 -8.61
CA VAL A 32 16.79 11.95 -9.86
C VAL A 32 15.36 11.62 -10.27
N LEU A 33 14.50 11.21 -9.33
CA LEU A 33 13.10 10.90 -9.61
C LEU A 33 12.29 12.14 -10.04
N VAL A 34 12.48 13.29 -9.36
CA VAL A 34 11.84 14.55 -9.76
C VAL A 34 12.30 14.95 -11.16
N ASP A 35 13.60 14.92 -11.43
CA ASP A 35 14.15 15.31 -12.74
C ASP A 35 13.70 14.34 -13.85
N ARG A 36 13.54 13.05 -13.54
CA ARG A 36 12.95 12.04 -14.44
C ARG A 36 11.51 12.41 -14.81
N ILE A 37 10.68 12.82 -13.85
CA ILE A 37 9.30 13.25 -14.09
C ILE A 37 9.27 14.54 -14.91
N ILE A 38 10.12 15.52 -14.59
CA ILE A 38 10.20 16.78 -15.34
C ILE A 38 10.61 16.53 -16.80
N ASP A 39 11.56 15.63 -17.04
CA ASP A 39 11.96 15.22 -18.39
C ASP A 39 10.79 14.62 -19.18
N MET A 40 10.00 13.72 -18.57
CA MET A 40 8.79 13.14 -19.19
C MET A 40 7.78 14.22 -19.55
N VAL A 41 7.56 15.17 -18.65
CA VAL A 41 6.60 16.25 -18.85
C VAL A 41 7.02 17.20 -19.96
N LYS A 42 8.30 17.55 -20.03
CA LYS A 42 8.82 18.53 -20.99
C LYS A 42 9.03 17.95 -22.38
N ASN A 43 9.67 16.79 -22.44
CA ASN A 43 10.26 16.27 -23.68
C ASN A 43 9.39 15.18 -24.32
N GLN A 44 8.48 14.57 -23.54
CA GLN A 44 7.71 13.40 -23.98
C GLN A 44 6.20 13.68 -24.03
N GLY A 45 5.76 14.88 -23.65
CA GLY A 45 4.36 15.29 -23.70
C GLY A 45 3.46 14.58 -22.67
N ILE A 46 4.03 13.87 -21.70
CA ILE A 46 3.27 13.18 -20.65
C ILE A 46 2.79 14.23 -19.64
N ASN A 47 1.50 14.23 -19.33
CA ASN A 47 0.98 15.14 -18.33
C ASN A 47 1.23 14.58 -16.92
N ILE A 48 1.47 15.45 -15.95
CA ILE A 48 1.78 15.03 -14.57
C ILE A 48 0.62 14.27 -13.90
N ASP A 49 -0.62 14.52 -14.32
CA ASP A 49 -1.83 13.82 -13.86
C ASP A 49 -2.03 12.44 -14.50
N GLN A 50 -1.14 12.02 -15.41
CA GLN A 50 -1.08 10.66 -15.96
C GLN A 50 -0.07 9.76 -15.23
N LEU A 51 0.60 10.30 -14.21
CA LEU A 51 1.63 9.59 -13.45
C LEU A 51 1.09 9.23 -12.06
N LEU A 52 1.29 7.97 -11.68
CA LEU A 52 1.16 7.52 -10.30
C LEU A 52 2.55 7.49 -9.66
N VAL A 53 2.72 8.29 -8.60
CA VAL A 53 3.96 8.38 -7.84
C VAL A 53 3.68 8.03 -6.40
N VAL A 54 4.14 6.86 -5.97
CA VAL A 54 3.90 6.32 -4.64
C VAL A 54 5.14 6.48 -3.76
N THR A 55 4.94 6.84 -2.50
CA THR A 55 5.99 6.93 -1.49
C THR A 55 5.53 6.36 -0.14
N PHE A 56 6.45 6.18 0.79
CA PHE A 56 6.18 5.56 2.09
C PHE A 56 5.40 6.44 3.05
N THR A 57 5.55 7.77 2.98
CA THR A 57 4.94 8.67 3.97
C THR A 57 4.22 9.84 3.32
N ASN A 58 3.16 10.34 3.97
CA ASN A 58 2.46 11.55 3.54
C ASN A 58 3.37 12.77 3.48
N ALA A 59 4.36 12.85 4.39
CA ALA A 59 5.37 13.90 4.39
C ALA A 59 6.25 13.83 3.13
N ALA A 60 6.74 12.66 2.75
CA ALA A 60 7.52 12.48 1.53
C ALA A 60 6.69 12.78 0.27
N ALA A 61 5.38 12.47 0.27
CA ALA A 61 4.48 12.76 -0.85
C ALA A 61 4.31 14.28 -1.01
N LYS A 62 4.10 14.99 0.11
CA LYS A 62 4.03 16.46 0.15
C LYS A 62 5.34 17.09 -0.33
N GLU A 63 6.47 16.64 0.20
CA GLU A 63 7.80 17.12 -0.23
C GLU A 63 8.00 16.91 -1.73
N MET A 64 7.61 15.75 -2.26
CA MET A 64 7.73 15.45 -3.69
C MET A 64 6.85 16.36 -4.55
N ARG A 65 5.61 16.65 -4.13
CA ARG A 65 4.73 17.63 -4.79
C ARG A 65 5.36 19.02 -4.82
N GLU A 66 5.91 19.47 -3.69
CA GLU A 66 6.57 20.78 -3.57
C GLU A 66 7.81 20.88 -4.48
N ARG A 67 8.65 19.85 -4.50
CA ARG A 67 9.82 19.77 -5.40
C ARG A 67 9.41 19.79 -6.86
N LEU A 68 8.40 19.00 -7.26
CA LEU A 68 7.90 18.98 -8.64
C LEU A 68 7.34 20.33 -9.07
N ARG A 69 6.54 20.97 -8.21
CA ARG A 69 6.00 22.31 -8.46
C ARG A 69 7.13 23.33 -8.66
N SER A 70 8.12 23.31 -7.77
CA SER A 70 9.26 24.23 -7.81
C SER A 70 10.11 24.02 -9.06
N SER A 71 10.38 22.78 -9.44
CA SER A 71 11.11 22.45 -10.68
C SER A 71 10.32 22.89 -11.91
N LEU A 72 9.02 22.63 -11.99
CA LEU A 72 8.18 23.11 -13.10
C LEU A 72 8.16 24.64 -13.20
N GLN A 73 8.11 25.36 -12.08
CA GLN A 73 8.18 26.83 -12.05
C GLN A 73 9.55 27.34 -12.55
N SER A 74 10.64 26.68 -12.17
CA SER A 74 11.99 26.99 -12.67
C SER A 74 12.07 26.79 -14.19
N GLU A 75 11.51 25.70 -14.69
CA GLU A 75 11.47 25.42 -16.14
C GLU A 75 10.54 26.39 -16.89
N PHE A 76 9.42 26.80 -16.28
CA PHE A 76 8.55 27.83 -16.84
C PHE A 76 9.26 29.18 -16.99
N ALA A 77 10.04 29.58 -15.99
CA ALA A 77 10.82 30.83 -16.03
C ALA A 77 11.90 30.81 -17.12
N LYS A 78 12.47 29.65 -17.44
CA LYS A 78 13.47 29.47 -18.50
C LYS A 78 12.87 29.30 -19.90
N ALA A 79 11.58 28.98 -20.00
CA ALA A 79 10.94 28.70 -21.28
C ALA A 79 10.88 29.95 -22.18
N THR A 80 11.29 29.80 -23.43
CA THR A 80 11.35 30.88 -24.42
C THR A 80 10.12 30.89 -25.35
N SER A 81 9.58 29.73 -25.70
CA SER A 81 8.40 29.62 -26.57
C SER A 81 7.08 29.78 -25.81
N ALA A 82 6.09 30.36 -26.47
CA ALA A 82 4.74 30.54 -25.92
C ALA A 82 4.06 29.19 -25.62
N ASP A 83 4.23 28.21 -26.51
CA ASP A 83 3.63 26.88 -26.36
C ASP A 83 4.20 26.13 -25.15
N SER A 84 5.52 26.14 -24.96
CA SER A 84 6.14 25.49 -23.80
C SER A 84 5.74 26.16 -22.50
N ARG A 85 5.62 27.50 -22.47
CA ARG A 85 5.09 28.22 -21.30
C ARG A 85 3.65 27.83 -20.99
N LYS A 86 2.79 27.76 -22.00
CA LYS A 86 1.38 27.35 -21.84
C LYS A 86 1.26 25.92 -21.31
N HIS A 87 2.06 25.00 -21.87
CA HIS A 87 2.14 23.62 -21.40
C HIS A 87 2.57 23.57 -19.94
N LEU A 88 3.73 24.14 -19.59
CA LEU A 88 4.27 24.13 -18.23
C LEU A 88 3.33 24.76 -17.21
N LEU A 89 2.66 25.88 -17.56
CA LEU A 89 1.64 26.48 -16.70
C LEU A 89 0.47 25.53 -16.41
N THR A 90 0.05 24.77 -17.42
CA THR A 90 -0.98 23.73 -17.27
C THR A 90 -0.51 22.63 -16.32
N GLN A 91 0.74 22.18 -16.46
CA GLN A 91 1.31 21.13 -15.60
C GLN A 91 1.45 21.58 -14.16
N ILE A 92 1.87 22.83 -13.91
CA ILE A 92 1.96 23.42 -12.56
C ILE A 92 0.59 23.37 -11.84
N ARG A 93 -0.50 23.65 -12.57
CA ARG A 93 -1.86 23.57 -12.01
C ARG A 93 -2.27 22.13 -11.72
N LYS A 94 -1.89 21.19 -12.59
CA LYS A 94 -2.17 19.76 -12.44
C LYS A 94 -1.44 19.08 -11.30
N VAL A 95 -0.32 19.64 -10.79
CA VAL A 95 0.41 19.07 -9.62
C VAL A 95 -0.53 18.83 -8.43
N ALA A 96 -1.53 19.70 -8.22
CA ALA A 96 -2.46 19.57 -7.09
C ALA A 96 -3.40 18.36 -7.19
N VAL A 97 -3.71 17.91 -8.41
CA VAL A 97 -4.60 16.76 -8.68
C VAL A 97 -3.84 15.50 -9.11
N ALA A 98 -2.53 15.60 -9.28
CA ALA A 98 -1.68 14.46 -9.63
C ALA A 98 -1.60 13.44 -8.49
N ASP A 99 -1.52 12.17 -8.86
CA ASP A 99 -1.47 11.03 -7.93
C ASP A 99 -0.05 10.85 -7.36
N ILE A 100 0.35 11.78 -6.49
CA ILE A 100 1.61 11.77 -5.73
C ILE A 100 1.27 11.50 -4.26
N THR A 101 1.29 10.25 -3.82
CA THR A 101 0.62 9.82 -2.59
C THR A 101 1.29 8.63 -1.92
N THR A 102 0.78 8.15 -0.78
CA THR A 102 1.12 6.83 -0.25
C THR A 102 0.30 5.73 -0.92
N MET A 103 0.75 4.47 -0.77
CA MET A 103 0.00 3.32 -1.29
C MET A 103 -1.39 3.27 -0.68
N ASP A 104 -1.49 3.40 0.65
CA ASP A 104 -2.76 3.34 1.38
C ASP A 104 -3.77 4.38 0.88
N ALA A 105 -3.32 5.63 0.73
CA ALA A 105 -4.19 6.70 0.25
C ALA A 105 -4.61 6.51 -1.22
N TYR A 106 -3.76 5.90 -2.05
CA TYR A 106 -4.15 5.53 -3.42
C TYR A 106 -5.18 4.38 -3.41
N CYS A 107 -4.98 3.34 -2.62
CA CYS A 107 -5.92 2.23 -2.46
C CYS A 107 -7.28 2.74 -1.93
N GLN A 108 -7.29 3.62 -0.93
CA GLN A 108 -8.51 4.26 -0.44
C GLN A 108 -9.25 5.02 -1.54
N LYS A 109 -8.51 5.78 -2.37
CA LYS A 109 -9.09 6.48 -3.54
C LYS A 109 -9.72 5.50 -4.54
N LEU A 110 -9.10 4.34 -4.76
CA LEU A 110 -9.64 3.30 -5.64
C LEU A 110 -10.92 2.68 -5.06
N VAL A 111 -10.91 2.28 -3.79
CA VAL A 111 -12.08 1.73 -3.10
C VAL A 111 -13.24 2.73 -3.13
N ALA A 112 -12.98 4.00 -2.79
CA ALA A 112 -14.01 5.05 -2.84
C ALA A 112 -14.54 5.34 -4.25
N ARG A 113 -13.73 5.13 -5.30
CA ARG A 113 -14.18 5.30 -6.68
C ARG A 113 -14.99 4.11 -7.19
N TYR A 114 -14.63 2.90 -6.77
CA TYR A 114 -15.19 1.64 -7.28
C TYR A 114 -15.98 0.86 -6.22
N TYR A 115 -16.51 1.55 -5.21
CA TYR A 115 -17.26 0.96 -4.09
C TYR A 115 -18.39 0.03 -4.57
N TYR A 116 -19.06 0.40 -5.66
CA TYR A 116 -20.18 -0.33 -6.25
C TYR A 116 -19.80 -1.68 -6.86
N ILE A 117 -18.53 -1.85 -7.26
CA ILE A 117 -18.00 -3.14 -7.75
C ILE A 117 -17.70 -4.05 -6.57
N LEU A 118 -17.24 -3.47 -5.46
CA LEU A 118 -16.84 -4.19 -4.26
C LEU A 118 -18.01 -4.52 -3.33
N GLY A 119 -19.20 -3.97 -3.57
CA GLY A 119 -20.35 -4.11 -2.67
C GLY A 119 -20.17 -3.37 -1.34
N ILE A 120 -19.30 -2.34 -1.31
CA ILE A 120 -19.01 -1.53 -0.12
C ILE A 120 -19.89 -0.29 -0.12
N ASP A 121 -20.34 0.16 1.05
CA ASP A 121 -21.09 1.42 1.19
C ASP A 121 -20.22 2.62 0.74
N PRO A 122 -20.73 3.56 -0.08
CA PRO A 122 -19.96 4.73 -0.52
C PRO A 122 -19.49 5.64 0.62
N ASN A 123 -20.15 5.60 1.79
CA ASN A 123 -19.82 6.36 2.99
C ASN A 123 -19.03 5.52 4.01
N PHE A 124 -18.33 4.48 3.56
CA PHE A 124 -17.49 3.68 4.44
C PHE A 124 -16.48 4.55 5.20
N ARG A 125 -16.17 4.14 6.43
CA ARG A 125 -15.12 4.73 7.25
C ARG A 125 -14.00 3.73 7.41
N VAL A 126 -12.77 4.16 7.12
CA VAL A 126 -11.58 3.39 7.46
C VAL A 126 -11.40 3.41 8.98
N LEU A 127 -11.38 2.23 9.59
CA LEU A 127 -11.05 2.10 11.00
C LEU A 127 -9.55 2.33 11.19
N SER A 128 -9.21 3.28 12.05
CA SER A 128 -7.82 3.64 12.35
C SER A 128 -7.49 3.60 13.85
N ASP A 129 -8.51 3.52 14.70
CA ASP A 129 -8.35 3.40 16.14
C ASP A 129 -8.17 1.93 16.50
N ASN A 130 -6.99 1.57 17.02
CA ASN A 130 -6.67 0.20 17.39
C ASN A 130 -7.59 -0.34 18.49
N THR A 131 -8.08 0.50 19.40
CA THR A 131 -9.03 0.08 20.44
C THR A 131 -10.38 -0.24 19.81
N GLU A 132 -10.86 0.59 18.89
CA GLU A 132 -12.11 0.31 18.16
C GLU A 132 -12.01 -0.98 17.35
N ILE A 133 -10.90 -1.18 16.63
CA ILE A 133 -10.64 -2.39 15.86
C ILE A 133 -10.64 -3.61 16.79
N GLN A 134 -9.92 -3.54 17.92
CA GLN A 134 -9.81 -4.66 18.85
C GLN A 134 -11.16 -5.04 19.46
N LEU A 135 -11.97 -4.05 19.88
CA LEU A 135 -13.30 -4.30 20.44
C LEU A 135 -14.22 -4.98 19.43
N LEU A 136 -14.17 -4.57 18.15
CA LEU A 136 -14.93 -5.22 17.09
C LEU A 136 -14.47 -6.66 16.85
N LYS A 137 -13.15 -6.91 16.85
CA LYS A 137 -12.59 -8.26 16.72
C LYS A 137 -13.04 -9.17 17.86
N GLU A 138 -12.94 -8.69 19.10
CA GLU A 138 -13.37 -9.42 20.30
C GLU A 138 -14.86 -9.73 20.25
N GLN A 139 -15.71 -8.76 19.90
CA GLN A 139 -17.14 -8.98 19.79
C GLN A 139 -17.50 -10.04 18.73
N VAL A 140 -16.85 -10.00 17.57
CA VAL A 140 -17.06 -11.02 16.52
C VAL A 140 -16.58 -12.38 16.98
N TRP A 141 -15.41 -12.44 17.61
CA TRP A 141 -14.86 -13.69 18.12
C TRP A 141 -15.71 -14.31 19.21
N ASP A 142 -16.24 -13.51 20.14
CA ASP A 142 -17.13 -13.98 21.19
C ASP A 142 -18.40 -14.63 20.63
N ASN A 143 -19.03 -14.00 19.62
CA ASN A 143 -20.21 -14.55 18.96
C ASN A 143 -19.88 -15.88 18.25
N VAL A 144 -18.76 -15.93 17.50
CA VAL A 144 -18.33 -17.15 16.81
C VAL A 144 -18.04 -18.27 17.81
N ARG A 145 -17.39 -17.95 18.93
CA ARG A 145 -17.10 -18.91 20.00
C ARG A 145 -18.37 -19.42 20.67
N GLU A 146 -19.36 -18.55 20.92
CA GLU A 146 -20.66 -18.94 21.47
C GLU A 146 -21.39 -19.91 20.53
N ASP A 147 -21.43 -19.59 19.23
CA ASP A 147 -22.03 -20.44 18.21
C ASP A 147 -21.34 -21.81 18.14
N LEU A 148 -19.99 -21.83 18.13
CA LEU A 148 -19.21 -23.07 18.11
C LEU A 148 -19.49 -23.94 19.32
N TYR A 149 -19.52 -23.40 20.54
CA TYR A 149 -19.90 -24.16 21.74
C TYR A 149 -21.35 -24.65 21.72
N GLY A 150 -22.28 -23.84 21.18
CA GLY A 150 -23.69 -24.22 21.06
C GLY A 150 -23.92 -25.40 20.12
N GLU A 151 -23.06 -25.56 19.11
CA GLU A 151 -23.14 -26.61 18.09
C GLU A 151 -22.17 -27.79 18.31
N ASP A 152 -21.31 -27.73 19.34
CA ASP A 152 -20.22 -28.68 19.65
C ASP A 152 -20.71 -30.05 20.16
N LYS A 153 -21.40 -30.81 19.32
CA LYS A 153 -21.95 -32.13 19.67
C LYS A 153 -20.89 -33.21 19.82
N ASP A 154 -19.75 -33.07 19.15
CA ASP A 154 -18.65 -34.03 19.18
C ASP A 154 -17.50 -33.62 20.11
N HIS A 155 -17.65 -32.50 20.81
CA HIS A 155 -16.66 -31.93 21.74
C HIS A 155 -15.34 -31.52 21.07
N SER A 156 -15.28 -31.46 19.74
CA SER A 156 -14.05 -31.14 19.00
C SER A 156 -13.58 -29.71 19.27
N PHE A 157 -14.50 -28.76 19.47
CA PHE A 157 -14.14 -27.38 19.79
C PHE A 157 -13.74 -27.21 21.26
N ALA A 158 -14.40 -27.92 22.18
CA ALA A 158 -13.99 -27.99 23.57
C ALA A 158 -12.57 -28.55 23.71
N ASP A 159 -12.26 -29.67 23.03
CA ASP A 159 -10.93 -30.29 23.02
C ASP A 159 -9.88 -29.33 22.43
N LEU A 160 -10.22 -28.61 21.35
CA LEU A 160 -9.34 -27.58 20.79
C LEU A 160 -9.05 -26.48 21.81
N THR A 161 -10.07 -25.99 22.50
CA THR A 161 -9.91 -24.94 23.51
C THR A 161 -9.02 -25.41 24.66
N GLU A 162 -9.24 -26.64 25.15
CA GLU A 162 -8.43 -27.21 26.24
C GLU A 162 -6.94 -27.25 25.87
N ASN A 163 -6.61 -27.67 24.64
CA ASN A 163 -5.23 -27.75 24.14
C ASN A 163 -4.48 -26.42 24.14
N PHE A 164 -5.19 -25.29 24.07
CA PHE A 164 -4.60 -23.95 24.05
C PHE A 164 -4.87 -23.14 25.33
N SER A 165 -5.73 -23.62 26.21
CA SER A 165 -5.97 -23.04 27.53
C SER A 165 -4.84 -23.38 28.51
N ASN A 166 -4.66 -22.55 29.53
CA ASN A 166 -3.79 -22.88 30.66
C ASN A 166 -4.52 -22.65 31.99
N ASP A 167 -3.98 -23.18 33.10
CA ASP A 167 -4.56 -23.07 34.45
C ASP A 167 -4.93 -21.64 34.92
N ARG A 168 -4.50 -20.60 34.19
CA ARG A 168 -4.66 -19.18 34.56
C ARG A 168 -5.47 -18.35 33.56
N SER A 169 -5.78 -18.85 32.36
CA SER A 169 -6.55 -18.12 31.35
C SER A 169 -7.06 -19.05 30.24
N ASP A 170 -8.35 -18.91 29.92
CA ASP A 170 -9.02 -19.56 28.79
C ASP A 170 -8.78 -18.81 27.46
N ASP A 171 -8.02 -17.72 27.47
CA ASP A 171 -7.82 -16.84 26.31
C ASP A 171 -6.70 -17.29 25.38
N GLY A 172 -5.98 -18.37 25.71
CA GLY A 172 -4.87 -18.84 24.88
C GLY A 172 -5.31 -19.21 23.46
N LEU A 173 -6.52 -19.75 23.29
CA LEU A 173 -7.09 -19.99 21.95
C LEU A 173 -7.39 -18.67 21.22
N THR A 174 -7.90 -17.66 21.92
CA THR A 174 -8.19 -16.32 21.36
C THR A 174 -6.91 -15.70 20.78
N ASP A 175 -5.80 -15.75 21.53
CA ASP A 175 -4.51 -15.23 21.08
C ASP A 175 -4.03 -15.94 19.81
N VAL A 176 -4.15 -17.27 19.75
CA VAL A 176 -3.78 -18.07 18.57
C VAL A 176 -4.64 -17.69 17.37
N VAL A 177 -5.96 -17.58 17.54
CA VAL A 177 -6.88 -17.19 16.45
C VAL A 177 -6.54 -15.80 15.91
N PHE A 178 -6.32 -14.82 16.79
CA PHE A 178 -5.95 -13.46 16.36
C PHE A 178 -4.58 -13.40 15.69
N GLN A 179 -3.62 -14.22 16.14
CA GLN A 179 -2.33 -14.35 15.46
C GLN A 179 -2.48 -14.98 14.08
N MET A 180 -3.24 -16.08 13.96
CA MET A 180 -3.48 -16.74 12.68
C MET A 180 -4.19 -15.81 11.69
N ASP A 181 -5.21 -15.07 12.13
CA ASP A 181 -5.90 -14.04 11.33
C ASP A 181 -4.91 -12.95 10.87
N ALA A 182 -4.07 -12.44 11.77
CA ALA A 182 -3.07 -11.42 11.42
C ALA A 182 -2.05 -11.94 10.39
N PHE A 183 -1.59 -13.19 10.53
CA PHE A 183 -0.66 -13.81 9.58
C PHE A 183 -1.33 -14.15 8.26
N ALA A 184 -2.57 -14.63 8.25
CA ALA A 184 -3.29 -14.94 7.02
C ALA A 184 -3.47 -13.69 6.15
N ASN A 185 -3.88 -12.57 6.75
CA ASN A 185 -4.19 -11.32 6.03
C ASN A 185 -2.99 -10.59 5.40
N VAL A 186 -1.75 -11.00 5.70
CA VAL A 186 -0.55 -10.46 5.02
C VAL A 186 -0.14 -11.29 3.79
N ASN A 187 -0.82 -12.41 3.52
CA ASN A 187 -0.60 -13.23 2.34
C ASN A 187 -1.52 -12.81 1.18
N GLU A 188 -1.14 -13.17 -0.05
CA GLU A 188 -1.92 -12.89 -1.25
C GLU A 188 -3.32 -13.56 -1.23
N ASP A 189 -3.40 -14.75 -0.64
CA ASP A 189 -4.63 -15.53 -0.49
C ASP A 189 -4.73 -16.07 0.96
N PRO A 190 -5.40 -15.32 1.86
CA PRO A 190 -5.53 -15.70 3.28
C PRO A 190 -6.22 -17.05 3.48
N ASP A 191 -7.27 -17.34 2.72
CA ASP A 191 -8.05 -18.57 2.85
C ASP A 191 -7.22 -19.78 2.45
N LYS A 192 -6.51 -19.69 1.32
CA LYS A 192 -5.59 -20.74 0.91
C LYS A 192 -4.49 -20.96 1.93
N TRP A 193 -3.92 -19.89 2.48
CA TRP A 193 -2.89 -20.00 3.51
C TRP A 193 -3.40 -20.74 4.75
N LEU A 194 -4.61 -20.42 5.23
CA LEU A 194 -5.24 -21.11 6.36
C LEU A 194 -5.49 -22.60 6.07
N ASN A 195 -5.99 -22.92 4.87
CA ASN A 195 -6.21 -24.31 4.44
C ASN A 195 -4.91 -25.12 4.38
N ASP A 196 -3.81 -24.48 3.96
CA ASP A 196 -2.50 -25.11 3.85
C ASP A 196 -1.76 -25.15 5.21
N ALA A 197 -2.18 -24.40 6.23
CA ALA A 197 -1.48 -24.30 7.52
C ALA A 197 -1.34 -25.66 8.23
N ALA A 198 -2.35 -26.54 8.13
CA ALA A 198 -2.29 -27.89 8.69
C ALA A 198 -1.33 -28.84 7.93
N SER A 199 -0.98 -28.52 6.68
CA SER A 199 -0.10 -29.35 5.86
C SER A 199 1.33 -29.42 6.40
N PHE A 200 1.78 -28.38 7.11
CA PHE A 200 3.10 -28.35 7.76
C PHE A 200 3.28 -29.42 8.84
N TYR A 201 2.17 -29.93 9.38
CA TYR A 201 2.15 -30.96 10.42
C TYR A 201 1.88 -32.36 9.88
N LYS A 202 1.65 -32.50 8.56
CA LYS A 202 1.61 -33.80 7.89
C LYS A 202 3.03 -34.32 7.75
N ILE A 203 3.55 -34.93 8.81
CA ILE A 203 4.77 -35.73 8.72
C ILE A 203 4.45 -36.90 7.79
N GLY A 204 5.23 -37.08 6.73
CA GLY A 204 5.06 -38.17 5.79
C GLY A 204 4.99 -39.49 6.55
N GLN A 205 3.97 -40.30 6.27
CA GLN A 205 4.09 -41.74 6.49
C GLN A 205 5.15 -42.23 5.51
N GLU A 206 6.44 -42.11 5.87
CA GLU A 206 7.48 -42.91 5.25
C GLU A 206 7.16 -44.37 5.60
N GLY A 207 6.74 -45.11 4.58
CA GLY A 207 6.49 -46.55 4.64
C GLY A 207 7.77 -47.37 4.68
#